data_AF-A0A7G1NY85-F1
#
_entry.id   AF-A0A7G1NY85-F1
#
_cell.length_a   1.000
_cell.length_b   1.000
_cell.length_c   1.000
_cell.angle_alpha   90.00
_cell.angle_beta   90.00
_cell.angle_gamma   90.00
#
_symmetry.space_group_name_H-M   'P 1'
#
loop_
_entity.id
_entity.type
_entity.pdbx_description
1 polymer ?
#
loop_
_entity_poly.entity_id
_entity_poly.type
_entity_poly.pdbx_seq_one_letter_code
_entity_poly.pdbx_strand_id
1 'polypeptide(L)'
;MRSLPLALTARLAPVVVLATAGWALSSGPLSAAPATEKKAAPDGGTSPSAPAASAAVRTYRDSPAPCEGVTKKTVTSLVPGAKTAGKEIPSTDESLRRTCSWNALKGFDYRWLDISYELKKSDESALAAYKQRTTEKSGGGKVPGLGDEAYSVVNLTTDDKQQTREGMVIVHASNALVVVTYNGSDFESKKAPSTDEINKGAIKAAKEGMAALEAAQ
;
A
#
# COMPACT_ATOMS: atom_id res chain seq x y z
N MET A 1 28.42 -57.40 4.69
CA MET A 1 28.21 -57.67 6.13
C MET A 1 27.99 -56.35 6.83
N ARG A 2 26.98 -56.33 7.71
CA ARG A 2 26.52 -55.19 8.52
C ARG A 2 27.64 -54.59 9.36
N SER A 3 27.58 -53.28 9.61
CA SER A 3 27.92 -52.65 10.89
C SER A 3 27.31 -51.24 10.95
N LEU A 4 26.19 -51.10 11.64
CA LEU A 4 25.72 -49.83 12.23
C LEU A 4 26.50 -49.59 13.53
N PRO A 5 26.55 -48.33 14.01
CA PRO A 5 25.98 -48.14 15.34
C PRO A 5 25.08 -46.89 15.45
N LEU A 6 24.08 -47.07 16.30
CA LEU A 6 23.18 -46.06 16.83
C LEU A 6 23.94 -45.01 17.63
N ALA A 7 23.56 -43.73 17.47
CA ALA A 7 23.49 -42.76 18.57
C ALA A 7 22.72 -41.52 18.08
N LEU A 8 21.39 -41.61 18.03
CA LEU A 8 20.50 -40.47 17.86
C LEU A 8 20.28 -39.85 19.25
N THR A 9 21.11 -38.88 19.62
CA THR A 9 20.95 -38.11 20.86
C THR A 9 20.33 -36.75 20.59
N ALA A 10 19.25 -36.52 21.32
CA ALA A 10 18.36 -35.38 21.31
C ALA A 10 19.06 -34.03 21.58
N ARG A 11 18.60 -32.98 20.90
CA ARG A 11 18.39 -31.64 21.51
C ARG A 11 17.20 -30.95 20.84
N LEU A 12 16.03 -31.14 21.45
CA LEU A 12 14.87 -30.29 21.28
C LEU A 12 15.17 -28.95 21.97
N ALA A 13 15.23 -27.86 21.21
CA ALA A 13 15.27 -26.51 21.75
C ALA A 13 13.85 -25.92 21.73
N PRO A 14 13.35 -25.35 22.85
CA PRO A 14 12.01 -24.80 22.93
C PRO A 14 11.93 -23.43 22.23
N VAL A 15 11.06 -23.32 21.22
CA VAL A 15 10.66 -22.03 20.63
C VAL A 15 9.72 -21.34 21.60
N VAL A 16 10.25 -20.34 22.29
CA VAL A 16 9.49 -19.47 23.19
C VAL A 16 8.60 -18.55 22.37
N VAL A 17 7.33 -18.55 22.74
CA VAL A 17 6.22 -17.72 22.26
C VAL A 17 6.53 -16.24 22.49
N LEU A 18 6.55 -15.42 21.42
CA LEU A 18 6.45 -13.96 21.54
C LEU A 18 4.97 -13.57 21.49
N ALA A 19 4.39 -13.35 22.67
CA ALA A 19 3.09 -12.73 22.85
C ALA A 19 3.26 -11.22 23.14
N THR A 20 2.56 -10.41 22.35
CA THR A 20 1.93 -9.13 22.70
C THR A 20 2.74 -8.10 23.54
N ALA A 21 3.32 -7.12 22.85
CA ALA A 21 3.57 -5.79 23.44
C ALA A 21 2.48 -4.82 22.96
N GLY A 22 1.35 -4.83 23.67
CA GLY A 22 0.34 -3.77 23.59
C GLY A 22 0.88 -2.52 24.28
N TRP A 23 0.85 -1.40 23.58
CA TRP A 23 1.13 -0.09 24.14
C TRP A 23 -0.05 0.35 25.01
N ALA A 24 0.02 0.06 26.31
CA ALA A 24 -0.81 0.70 27.32
C ALA A 24 -0.01 1.87 27.89
N LEU A 25 -0.33 3.10 27.46
CA LEU A 25 0.15 4.31 28.12
C LEU A 25 -0.63 4.48 29.43
N SER A 26 -0.01 4.07 30.53
CA SER A 26 -0.40 4.45 31.88
C SER A 26 0.02 5.91 32.14
N SER A 27 -0.90 6.72 32.65
CA SER A 27 -0.59 8.03 33.23
C SER A 27 -1.36 8.19 34.52
N GLY A 28 -0.62 8.11 35.62
CA GLY A 28 -1.01 8.43 36.99
C GLY A 28 0.16 8.03 37.90
N PRO A 29 0.62 8.89 38.83
CA PRO A 29 -0.14 9.07 40.07
C PRO A 29 -0.17 10.49 40.70
N LEU A 30 -1.21 10.66 41.54
CA LEU A 30 -1.34 11.41 42.81
C LEU A 30 -1.11 12.94 42.89
N SER A 31 -2.18 13.66 43.26
CA SER A 31 -2.27 14.28 44.60
C SER A 31 -3.72 14.59 44.99
N ALA A 32 -4.07 14.23 46.22
CA ALA A 32 -5.36 14.43 46.86
C ALA A 32 -5.33 15.67 47.77
N ALA A 33 -6.45 16.40 47.84
CA ALA A 33 -7.02 17.06 49.04
C ALA A 33 -8.21 17.96 48.62
N PRO A 34 -9.08 18.40 49.56
CA PRO A 34 -10.06 17.60 50.27
C PRO A 34 -11.50 18.05 49.94
N ALA A 35 -12.46 17.23 50.38
CA ALA A 35 -13.89 17.49 50.28
C ALA A 35 -14.31 18.75 51.06
N THR A 36 -15.16 19.57 50.45
CA THR A 36 -16.10 20.43 51.16
C THR A 36 -17.46 20.33 50.49
N GLU A 37 -18.42 19.78 51.22
CA GLU A 37 -19.84 19.80 50.88
C GLU A 37 -20.36 21.24 50.88
N LYS A 38 -21.15 21.60 49.86
CA LYS A 38 -22.24 22.57 50.00
C LYS A 38 -23.23 22.51 48.83
N LYS A 39 -24.40 21.96 49.16
CA LYS A 39 -25.76 22.45 48.86
C LYS A 39 -26.23 22.53 47.40
N ALA A 40 -27.28 21.76 47.12
CA ALA A 40 -28.08 21.79 45.90
C ALA A 40 -28.91 23.08 45.73
N ALA A 41 -29.03 23.55 44.49
CA ALA A 41 -30.25 24.07 43.86
C ALA A 41 -30.03 24.19 42.33
N PRO A 42 -31.08 24.04 41.50
CA PRO A 42 -30.99 23.87 40.05
C PRO A 42 -31.04 25.23 39.31
N ASP A 43 -30.45 25.32 38.12
CA ASP A 43 -31.06 26.02 37.00
C ASP A 43 -30.25 25.87 35.70
N GLY A 44 -31.00 25.83 34.60
CA GLY A 44 -30.53 25.53 33.26
C GLY A 44 -29.48 26.51 32.74
N GLY A 45 -28.40 25.94 32.22
CA GLY A 45 -27.45 26.62 31.36
C GLY A 45 -27.22 25.75 30.13
N THR A 46 -27.88 26.10 29.04
CA THR A 46 -27.67 25.52 27.70
C THR A 46 -26.17 25.55 27.39
N SER A 47 -25.52 24.40 27.41
CA SER A 47 -24.15 24.28 26.94
C SER A 47 -24.12 24.72 25.47
N PRO A 48 -23.24 25.66 25.06
CA PRO A 48 -23.06 25.97 23.66
C PRO A 48 -22.63 24.68 22.97
N SER A 49 -23.45 24.21 22.03
CA SER A 49 -23.08 23.09 21.16
C SER A 49 -21.77 23.49 20.48
N ALA A 50 -20.71 22.72 20.74
CA ALA A 50 -19.49 22.80 19.97
C ALA A 50 -19.88 22.73 18.49
N PRO A 51 -19.31 23.57 17.60
CA PRO A 51 -19.56 23.45 16.18
C PRO A 51 -19.28 22.01 15.79
N ALA A 52 -20.28 21.30 15.28
CA ALA A 52 -20.08 20.01 14.66
C ALA A 52 -19.02 20.24 13.59
N ALA A 53 -17.80 19.72 13.80
CA ALA A 53 -16.75 19.81 12.82
C ALA A 53 -17.31 19.18 11.54
N SER A 54 -17.63 20.03 10.55
CA SER A 54 -18.05 19.58 9.25
C SER A 54 -16.89 18.76 8.71
N ALA A 55 -17.00 17.43 8.79
CA ALA A 55 -15.99 16.55 8.23
C ALA A 55 -15.82 16.97 6.76
N ALA A 56 -14.60 17.37 6.39
CA ALA A 56 -14.30 17.81 5.05
C ALA A 56 -14.86 16.79 4.06
N VAL A 57 -15.61 17.28 3.08
CA VAL A 57 -16.28 16.45 2.10
C VAL A 57 -15.18 15.86 1.18
N ARG A 58 -14.68 14.66 1.49
CA ARG A 58 -13.79 13.86 0.61
C ARG A 58 -14.27 13.85 -0.85
N THR A 59 -13.41 14.11 -1.82
CA THR A 59 -13.76 13.97 -3.23
C THR A 59 -14.05 12.51 -3.58
N TYR A 60 -13.14 11.62 -3.17
CA TYR A 60 -13.25 10.19 -3.39
C TYR A 60 -13.83 9.49 -2.15
N ARG A 61 -14.93 8.77 -2.33
CA ARG A 61 -15.71 8.11 -1.27
C ARG A 61 -15.43 6.63 -1.18
N ASP A 62 -15.36 5.99 -2.34
CA ASP A 62 -15.30 4.55 -2.46
C ASP A 62 -14.01 4.14 -3.16
N SER A 63 -13.39 3.09 -2.61
CA SER A 63 -12.22 2.45 -3.21
C SER A 63 -12.72 1.41 -4.22
N PRO A 64 -12.39 1.54 -5.51
CA PRO A 64 -12.88 0.62 -6.53
C PRO A 64 -12.42 -0.81 -6.26
N ALA A 65 -13.07 -1.78 -6.89
CA ALA A 65 -12.55 -3.15 -6.95
C ALA A 65 -11.17 -3.11 -7.63
N PRO A 66 -10.07 -3.39 -6.91
CA PRO A 66 -8.74 -3.02 -7.38
C PRO A 66 -8.32 -3.85 -8.61
N CYS A 67 -8.84 -5.08 -8.73
CA CYS A 67 -8.56 -5.95 -9.86
C CYS A 67 -9.29 -5.57 -11.15
N GLU A 68 -10.25 -4.66 -11.08
CA GLU A 68 -10.93 -4.11 -12.26
C GLU A 68 -10.26 -2.81 -12.74
N GLY A 69 -9.32 -2.26 -11.95
CA GLY A 69 -8.60 -1.03 -12.25
C GLY A 69 -7.61 -1.11 -13.43
N VAL A 70 -7.28 -2.32 -13.88
CA VAL A 70 -6.42 -2.54 -15.05
C VAL A 70 -7.13 -3.48 -16.01
N THR A 71 -7.21 -3.08 -17.28
CA THR A 71 -7.93 -3.85 -18.29
C THR A 71 -7.26 -5.20 -18.52
N LYS A 72 -8.06 -6.22 -18.83
CA LYS A 72 -7.56 -7.57 -19.17
C LYS A 72 -6.50 -7.54 -20.29
N LYS A 73 -6.67 -6.63 -21.26
CA LYS A 73 -5.70 -6.40 -22.36
C LYS A 73 -4.37 -5.90 -21.82
N THR A 74 -4.39 -4.94 -20.90
CA THR A 74 -3.17 -4.40 -20.30
C THR A 74 -2.49 -5.42 -19.38
N VAL A 75 -3.25 -6.16 -18.57
CA VAL A 75 -2.70 -7.28 -17.78
C VAL A 75 -2.01 -8.30 -18.69
N THR A 76 -2.67 -8.74 -19.77
CA THR A 76 -2.09 -9.72 -20.71
C THR A 76 -0.82 -9.21 -21.38
N SER A 77 -0.74 -7.90 -21.64
CA SER A 77 0.41 -7.25 -22.26
C SER A 77 1.58 -7.03 -21.30
N LEU A 78 1.31 -6.69 -20.04
CA LEU A 78 2.35 -6.35 -19.05
C LEU A 78 2.79 -7.57 -18.23
N VAL A 79 1.89 -8.52 -17.99
CA VAL A 79 2.16 -9.73 -17.22
C VAL A 79 1.73 -10.97 -18.01
N PRO A 80 2.43 -11.30 -19.11
CA PRO A 80 2.06 -12.42 -19.96
C PRO A 80 1.98 -13.73 -19.16
N GLY A 81 0.86 -14.44 -19.27
CA GLY A 81 0.63 -15.69 -18.55
C GLY A 81 -0.06 -15.54 -17.19
N ALA A 82 -0.28 -14.32 -16.69
CA ALA A 82 -1.08 -14.11 -15.49
C ALA A 82 -2.57 -14.35 -15.74
N LYS A 83 -3.28 -14.80 -14.70
CA LYS A 83 -4.75 -14.82 -14.70
C LYS A 83 -5.25 -13.38 -14.73
N THR A 84 -6.02 -13.01 -15.74
CA THR A 84 -6.46 -11.61 -15.93
C THR A 84 -7.37 -11.09 -14.81
N ALA A 85 -8.03 -11.97 -14.07
CA ALA A 85 -8.83 -11.61 -12.90
C ALA A 85 -7.98 -11.05 -11.73
N GLY A 86 -6.66 -11.29 -11.73
CA GLY A 86 -5.78 -10.87 -10.64
C GLY A 86 -6.10 -11.55 -9.33
N LYS A 87 -5.43 -11.08 -8.28
CA LYS A 87 -5.67 -11.49 -6.91
C LYS A 87 -5.69 -10.25 -6.03
N GLU A 88 -6.86 -9.97 -5.45
CA GLU A 88 -6.95 -8.96 -4.41
C GLU A 88 -6.17 -9.41 -3.17
N ILE A 89 -5.37 -8.50 -2.62
CA ILE A 89 -4.64 -8.69 -1.38
C ILE A 89 -5.55 -8.22 -0.25
N PRO A 90 -5.86 -9.07 0.75
CA PRO A 90 -6.71 -8.67 1.86
C PRO A 90 -6.17 -7.42 2.56
N SER A 91 -7.05 -6.45 2.80
CA SER A 91 -6.76 -5.24 3.56
C SER A 91 -7.37 -5.33 4.95
N THR A 92 -6.71 -4.72 5.93
CA THR A 92 -7.30 -4.53 7.27
C THR A 92 -8.54 -3.63 7.20
N ASP A 93 -8.56 -2.68 6.27
CA ASP A 93 -9.68 -1.78 6.01
C ASP A 93 -9.81 -1.52 4.51
N GLU A 94 -10.77 -2.20 3.88
CA GLU A 94 -11.04 -2.11 2.44
C GLU A 94 -11.64 -0.74 2.04
N SER A 95 -12.17 0.04 3.00
CA SER A 95 -12.63 1.40 2.72
C SER A 95 -11.49 2.41 2.57
N LEU A 96 -10.30 2.08 3.11
CA LEU A 96 -9.12 2.95 3.09
C LEU A 96 -8.07 2.47 2.10
N ARG A 97 -7.92 1.16 1.92
CA ARG A 97 -6.92 0.61 1.01
C ARG A 97 -7.40 -0.68 0.39
N ARG A 98 -7.25 -0.79 -0.92
CA ARG A 98 -7.46 -2.03 -1.67
C ARG A 98 -6.35 -2.20 -2.68
N THR A 99 -5.82 -3.42 -2.80
CA THR A 99 -4.68 -3.72 -3.67
C THR A 99 -4.97 -4.97 -4.48
N CYS A 100 -4.71 -4.93 -5.79
CA CYS A 100 -4.71 -6.12 -6.63
C CYS A 100 -3.33 -6.41 -7.16
N SER A 101 -3.05 -7.70 -7.34
CA SER A 101 -1.80 -8.23 -7.82
C SER A 101 -1.98 -9.16 -9.00
N TRP A 102 -1.08 -9.05 -9.98
CA TRP A 102 -0.91 -9.98 -11.08
C TRP A 102 0.56 -10.35 -11.21
N ASN A 103 0.86 -11.63 -11.20
CA ASN A 103 2.22 -12.11 -11.44
C ASN A 103 2.20 -13.37 -12.29
N ALA A 104 3.24 -13.56 -13.08
CA ALA A 104 3.46 -14.78 -13.84
C ALA A 104 4.94 -14.95 -14.18
N LEU A 105 5.34 -16.21 -14.32
CA LEU A 105 6.55 -16.62 -14.99
C LEU A 105 6.15 -17.25 -16.32
N LYS A 106 6.56 -16.66 -17.45
CA LYS A 106 6.32 -17.21 -18.78
C LYS A 106 7.65 -17.54 -19.44
N GLY A 107 7.98 -18.83 -19.52
CA GLY A 107 9.34 -19.26 -19.84
C GLY A 107 10.27 -18.81 -18.71
N PHE A 108 11.19 -17.90 -19.00
CA PHE A 108 12.11 -17.31 -18.03
C PHE A 108 11.79 -15.86 -17.65
N ASP A 109 10.79 -15.25 -18.30
CA ASP A 109 10.38 -13.86 -18.06
C ASP A 109 9.37 -13.82 -16.90
N TYR A 110 9.82 -13.32 -15.75
CA TYR A 110 8.96 -13.03 -14.61
C TYR A 110 8.48 -11.59 -14.65
N ARG A 111 7.17 -11.42 -14.55
CA ARG A 111 6.50 -10.13 -14.46
C ARG A 111 5.61 -10.09 -13.23
N TRP A 112 5.56 -8.93 -12.59
CA TRP A 112 4.62 -8.66 -11.51
C TRP A 112 4.15 -7.21 -11.59
N LEU A 113 2.83 -7.03 -11.46
CA LEU A 113 2.11 -5.76 -11.46
C LEU A 113 1.21 -5.71 -10.23
N ASP A 114 1.30 -4.63 -9.46
CA ASP A 114 0.36 -4.28 -8.41
C ASP A 114 -0.28 -2.94 -8.70
N ILE A 115 -1.56 -2.82 -8.36
CA ILE A 115 -2.27 -1.54 -8.25
C ILE A 115 -2.90 -1.42 -6.87
N SER A 116 -2.69 -0.29 -6.22
CA SER A 116 -3.29 0.03 -4.92
C SER A 116 -4.06 1.34 -4.99
N TYR A 117 -5.27 1.32 -4.46
CA TYR A 117 -6.09 2.49 -4.20
C TYR A 117 -6.02 2.77 -2.71
N GLU A 118 -5.64 4.00 -2.35
CA GLU A 118 -5.56 4.44 -0.96
C GLU A 118 -6.35 5.71 -0.74
N LEU A 119 -7.49 5.61 -0.06
CA LEU A 119 -8.28 6.77 0.34
C LEU A 119 -7.79 7.27 1.69
N LYS A 120 -7.54 8.57 1.76
CA LYS A 120 -7.19 9.27 3.00
C LYS A 120 -8.39 10.05 3.53
N LYS A 121 -8.24 10.54 4.76
CA LYS A 121 -9.31 11.27 5.48
C LYS A 121 -9.53 12.67 4.92
N SER A 122 -8.49 13.27 4.32
CA SER A 122 -8.52 14.58 3.69
C SER A 122 -7.48 14.71 2.58
N ASP A 123 -7.62 15.73 1.74
CA ASP A 123 -6.68 16.07 0.67
C ASP A 123 -5.28 16.38 1.22
N GLU A 124 -5.18 17.09 2.35
CA GLU A 124 -3.89 17.41 2.97
C GLU A 124 -3.14 16.15 3.42
N SER A 125 -3.87 15.17 3.96
CA SER A 125 -3.29 13.91 4.39
C SER A 125 -2.84 13.02 3.21
N ALA A 126 -3.53 13.09 2.07
CA ALA A 126 -3.11 12.45 0.84
C ALA A 126 -1.87 13.13 0.23
N LEU A 127 -1.86 14.46 0.18
CA LEU A 127 -0.72 15.23 -0.33
C LEU A 127 0.53 15.01 0.53
N ALA A 128 0.38 14.98 1.86
CA ALA A 128 1.49 14.68 2.77
C ALA A 128 2.06 13.27 2.52
N ALA A 129 1.20 12.26 2.38
CA ALA A 129 1.64 10.90 2.08
C ALA A 129 2.32 10.79 0.70
N TYR A 130 1.80 11.50 -0.31
CA TYR A 130 2.43 11.60 -1.63
C TYR A 130 3.82 12.21 -1.56
N LYS A 131 3.97 13.37 -0.91
CA LYS A 131 5.25 14.06 -0.74
C LYS A 131 6.26 13.20 0.04
N GLN A 132 5.81 12.53 1.09
CA GLN A 132 6.67 11.62 1.86
C GLN A 132 7.21 10.50 0.96
N ARG A 133 6.33 9.79 0.24
CA ARG A 133 6.75 8.66 -0.60
C ARG A 133 7.64 9.07 -1.76
N THR A 134 7.34 10.18 -2.41
CA THR A 134 8.19 10.70 -3.51
C THR A 134 9.54 11.22 -3.02
N THR A 135 9.63 11.65 -1.75
CA THR A 135 10.91 11.96 -1.10
C THR A 135 11.70 10.69 -0.79
N GLU A 136 11.07 9.69 -0.17
CA GLU A 136 11.69 8.40 0.16
C GLU A 136 12.14 7.63 -1.09
N LYS A 137 11.37 7.75 -2.18
CA LYS A 137 11.61 7.10 -3.48
C LYS A 137 12.14 8.10 -4.50
N SER A 138 13.12 8.91 -4.10
CA SER A 138 13.73 9.94 -4.97
C SER A 138 14.40 9.36 -6.24
N GLY A 139 14.73 10.24 -7.20
CA GLY A 139 15.40 9.88 -8.46
C GLY A 139 14.48 9.66 -9.66
N GLY A 140 13.17 9.70 -9.45
CA GLY A 140 12.14 9.75 -10.49
C GLY A 140 11.80 11.15 -11.00
N GLY A 141 10.72 11.23 -11.78
CA GLY A 141 10.24 12.45 -12.41
C GLY A 141 8.73 12.58 -12.42
N LYS A 142 8.24 13.80 -12.69
CA LYS A 142 6.80 14.07 -12.80
C LYS A 142 6.21 13.33 -14.00
N VAL A 143 4.95 12.92 -13.88
CA VAL A 143 4.12 12.39 -14.97
C VAL A 143 3.01 13.40 -15.26
N PRO A 144 3.17 14.30 -16.25
CA PRO A 144 2.18 15.33 -16.53
C PRO A 144 0.83 14.76 -16.96
N GLY A 145 -0.26 15.41 -16.54
CA GLY A 145 -1.61 15.10 -16.99
C GLY A 145 -2.21 13.82 -16.39
N LEU A 146 -1.77 13.42 -15.20
CA LEU A 146 -2.32 12.27 -14.48
C LEU A 146 -2.57 12.65 -13.02
N GLY A 147 -3.83 12.65 -12.59
CA GLY A 147 -4.25 13.18 -11.29
C GLY A 147 -3.92 14.67 -11.11
N ASP A 148 -3.91 15.13 -9.86
CA ASP A 148 -3.45 16.47 -9.51
C ASP A 148 -1.92 16.55 -9.59
N GLU A 149 -1.25 15.50 -9.09
CA GLU A 149 0.19 15.30 -9.19
C GLU A 149 0.50 13.83 -9.40
N ALA A 150 1.44 13.51 -10.30
CA ALA A 150 1.94 12.16 -10.45
C ALA A 150 3.46 12.13 -10.59
N TYR A 151 4.03 11.04 -10.09
CA TYR A 151 5.46 10.79 -10.04
C TYR A 151 5.75 9.37 -10.50
N SER A 152 6.83 9.19 -11.26
CA SER A 152 7.33 7.88 -11.66
C SER A 152 8.82 7.75 -11.36
N VAL A 153 9.22 6.64 -10.76
CA VAL A 153 10.61 6.27 -10.51
C VAL A 153 10.84 4.84 -10.95
N VAL A 154 12.01 4.57 -11.53
CA VAL A 154 12.40 3.22 -11.96
C VAL A 154 13.79 2.90 -11.44
N ASN A 155 13.91 1.77 -10.75
CA ASN A 155 15.16 1.33 -10.15
C ASN A 155 15.56 -0.04 -10.68
N LEU A 156 16.87 -0.24 -10.82
CA LEU A 156 17.48 -1.53 -11.14
C LEU A 156 18.13 -2.07 -9.87
N THR A 157 17.75 -3.28 -9.48
CA THR A 157 18.46 -4.06 -8.46
C THR A 157 19.23 -5.19 -9.13
N THR A 158 20.34 -5.59 -8.53
CA THR A 158 21.11 -6.76 -8.96
C THR A 158 21.43 -7.59 -7.73
N ASP A 159 20.99 -8.83 -7.71
CA ASP A 159 21.23 -9.80 -6.66
C ASP A 159 21.71 -11.11 -7.29
N ASP A 160 22.81 -11.69 -6.82
CA ASP A 160 23.42 -12.90 -7.42
C ASP A 160 23.55 -12.88 -8.96
N LYS A 161 23.91 -11.70 -9.51
CA LYS A 161 23.99 -11.39 -10.95
C LYS A 161 22.64 -11.36 -11.69
N GLN A 162 21.54 -11.65 -11.01
CA GLN A 162 20.18 -11.48 -11.52
C GLN A 162 19.77 -10.02 -11.40
N GLN A 163 19.38 -9.43 -12.52
CA GLN A 163 18.84 -8.08 -12.54
C GLN A 163 17.32 -8.11 -12.41
N THR A 164 16.77 -7.21 -11.59
CA THR A 164 15.33 -6.94 -11.53
C THR A 164 15.12 -5.45 -11.67
N ARG A 165 14.17 -5.05 -12.52
CA ARG A 165 13.81 -3.64 -12.65
C ARG A 165 12.40 -3.44 -12.15
N GLU A 166 12.23 -2.45 -11.30
CA GLU A 166 10.96 -2.09 -10.67
C GLU A 166 10.66 -0.62 -11.00
N GLY A 167 9.46 -0.38 -11.50
CA GLY A 167 8.89 0.95 -11.71
C GLY A 167 7.76 1.18 -10.74
N MET A 168 7.75 2.34 -10.10
CA MET A 168 6.68 2.79 -9.23
C MET A 168 6.09 4.09 -9.77
N VAL A 169 4.78 4.11 -9.97
CA VAL A 169 4.02 5.32 -10.27
C VAL A 169 3.10 5.62 -9.09
N ILE A 170 3.19 6.83 -8.58
CA ILE A 170 2.32 7.32 -7.51
C ILE A 170 1.54 8.49 -8.09
N VAL A 171 0.22 8.38 -8.09
CA VAL A 171 -0.69 9.45 -8.47
C VAL A 171 -1.40 9.94 -7.23
N HIS A 172 -1.44 11.25 -7.05
CA HIS A 172 -2.23 11.96 -6.06
C HIS A 172 -3.41 12.66 -6.74
N ALA A 173 -4.61 12.45 -6.23
CA ALA A 173 -5.83 13.12 -6.67
C ALA A 173 -6.75 13.37 -5.47
N SER A 174 -6.92 14.63 -5.09
CA SER A 174 -7.63 15.06 -3.88
C SER A 174 -7.24 14.19 -2.66
N ASN A 175 -8.19 13.52 -2.02
CA ASN A 175 -7.95 12.64 -0.87
C ASN A 175 -7.49 11.20 -1.23
N ALA A 176 -7.12 10.90 -2.48
CA ALA A 176 -6.77 9.56 -2.94
C ALA A 176 -5.34 9.46 -3.45
N LEU A 177 -4.73 8.29 -3.27
CA LEU A 177 -3.52 7.87 -3.98
C LEU A 177 -3.80 6.61 -4.81
N VAL A 178 -3.35 6.63 -6.06
CA VAL A 178 -3.23 5.42 -6.90
C VAL A 178 -1.76 5.08 -7.03
N VAL A 179 -1.37 3.91 -6.52
CA VAL A 179 0.02 3.45 -6.52
C VAL A 179 0.13 2.21 -7.40
N VAL A 180 0.97 2.29 -8.42
CA VAL A 180 1.28 1.16 -9.30
C VAL A 180 2.74 0.77 -9.10
N THR A 181 2.99 -0.52 -8.89
CA THR A 181 4.32 -1.11 -8.94
C THR A 181 4.35 -2.12 -10.08
N TYR A 182 5.32 -2.01 -10.98
CA TYR A 182 5.51 -2.94 -12.08
C TYR A 182 6.97 -3.36 -12.15
N ASN A 183 7.25 -4.65 -12.07
CA ASN A 183 8.60 -5.17 -12.14
C ASN A 183 8.75 -6.29 -13.17
N GLY A 184 10.01 -6.50 -13.58
CA GLY A 184 10.37 -7.59 -14.46
C GLY A 184 11.80 -8.08 -14.27
N SER A 185 12.01 -9.36 -14.55
CA SER A 185 13.29 -10.05 -14.46
C SER A 185 13.29 -11.27 -15.37
N ASP A 186 14.32 -11.43 -16.20
CA ASP A 186 14.49 -12.62 -17.04
C ASP A 186 15.57 -13.53 -16.45
N PHE A 187 15.20 -14.76 -16.10
CA PHE A 187 16.08 -15.70 -15.39
C PHE A 187 17.07 -16.44 -16.29
N GLU A 188 16.89 -16.42 -17.61
CA GLU A 188 17.81 -17.06 -18.56
C GLU A 188 18.99 -16.13 -18.88
N SER A 189 18.68 -14.91 -19.28
CA SER A 189 19.67 -13.86 -19.56
C SER A 189 20.24 -13.21 -18.30
N LYS A 190 19.55 -13.38 -17.16
CA LYS A 190 19.81 -12.67 -15.88
C LYS A 190 19.69 -11.16 -15.99
N LYS A 191 18.99 -10.66 -17.02
CA LYS A 191 18.80 -9.24 -17.28
C LYS A 191 17.38 -8.81 -16.92
N ALA A 192 17.25 -7.54 -16.56
CA ALA A 192 15.96 -6.93 -16.39
C ALA A 192 15.51 -6.26 -17.70
N PRO A 193 14.19 -6.08 -17.91
CA PRO A 193 13.67 -5.24 -18.98
C PRO A 193 14.24 -3.82 -18.92
N SER A 194 14.12 -3.07 -20.02
CA SER A 194 14.61 -1.69 -20.08
C SER A 194 13.85 -0.74 -19.14
N THR A 195 14.46 0.41 -18.79
CA THR A 195 13.79 1.45 -17.97
C THR A 195 12.52 1.92 -18.66
N ASP A 196 12.61 2.15 -19.96
CA ASP A 196 11.50 2.63 -20.78
C ASP A 196 10.31 1.68 -20.76
N GLU A 197 10.56 0.38 -20.90
CA GLU A 197 9.51 -0.64 -20.88
C GLU A 197 8.78 -0.67 -19.54
N ILE A 198 9.53 -0.68 -18.44
CA ILE A 198 8.98 -0.69 -17.09
C ILE A 198 8.23 0.63 -16.80
N ASN A 199 8.82 1.78 -17.15
CA ASN A 199 8.19 3.08 -16.92
C ASN A 199 6.89 3.24 -17.71
N LYS A 200 6.90 2.91 -19.01
CA LYS A 200 5.72 3.01 -19.86
C LYS A 200 4.62 2.03 -19.43
N GLY A 201 5.00 0.83 -19.01
CA GLY A 201 4.07 -0.16 -18.45
C GLY A 201 3.39 0.34 -17.17
N ALA A 202 4.17 0.83 -16.22
CA ALA A 202 3.65 1.35 -14.95
C ALA A 202 2.73 2.58 -15.16
N ILE A 203 3.15 3.55 -15.99
CA ILE A 203 2.34 4.74 -16.29
C ILE A 203 1.03 4.36 -17.00
N LYS A 204 1.08 3.37 -17.91
CA LYS A 204 -0.13 2.89 -18.59
C LYS A 204 -1.13 2.31 -17.59
N ALA A 205 -0.68 1.43 -16.70
CA ALA A 205 -1.54 0.85 -15.66
C ALA A 205 -2.05 1.94 -14.70
N ALA A 206 -1.24 2.94 -14.36
CA ALA A 206 -1.67 4.05 -13.50
C ALA A 206 -2.76 4.92 -14.16
N LYS A 207 -2.70 5.14 -15.49
CA LYS A 207 -3.75 5.84 -16.24
C LYS A 207 -5.08 5.09 -16.23
N GLU A 208 -5.04 3.78 -16.48
CA GLU A 208 -6.25 2.94 -16.37
C GLU A 208 -6.78 2.92 -14.94
N GLY A 209 -5.86 2.85 -13.97
CA GLY A 209 -6.17 2.88 -12.55
C GLY A 209 -6.91 4.13 -12.12
N MET A 210 -6.41 5.30 -12.52
CA MET A 210 -7.06 6.59 -12.26
C MET A 210 -8.45 6.68 -12.90
N ALA A 211 -8.58 6.25 -14.15
CA ALA A 211 -9.89 6.25 -14.82
C ALA A 211 -10.91 5.36 -14.08
N ALA A 212 -10.46 4.22 -13.53
CA ALA A 212 -11.31 3.36 -12.72
C ALA A 212 -11.67 3.97 -11.36
N LEU A 213 -10.75 4.71 -10.74
CA LEU A 213 -11.05 5.45 -9.51
C LEU A 213 -12.12 6.50 -9.77
N GLU A 214 -11.97 7.31 -10.82
CA GLU A 214 -12.93 8.35 -11.21
C GLU A 214 -14.31 7.76 -11.55
N ALA A 215 -14.35 6.62 -12.24
CA ALA A 215 -15.60 5.96 -12.61
C ALA A 215 -16.35 5.30 -11.44
N ALA A 216 -15.69 5.12 -10.30
CA ALA A 216 -16.26 4.45 -9.11
C ALA A 216 -16.85 5.43 -8.08
N GLN A 217 -16.87 6.73 -8.38
CA GLN A 217 -17.38 7.77 -7.48
C GLN A 217 -18.87 8.07 -7.69
#